data_AF-A0AAV6CIN0-F1
#
_entry.id   AF-A0AAV6CIN0-F1
#
_cell.length_a   1.000
_cell.length_b   1.000
_cell.length_c   1.000
_cell.angle_alpha   90.00
_cell.angle_beta   90.00
_cell.angle_gamma   90.00
#
_symmetry.space_group_name_H-M   'P 1'
#
loop_
_entity.id
_entity.type
_entity.pdbx_description
1 polymer ?
#
loop_
_entity_poly.entity_id
_entity_poly.type
_entity_poly.pdbx_seq_one_letter_code
_entity_poly.pdbx_strand_id
1 'polypeptide(L)'
;MEFPHELSLLRTQMEAHHEACSEAWMLLSEQNARLQQEGTLNWGSFVDRQKKMLAQLGTSLAQIRANRTSWLSLSADAKMEHPDMLSLLARTQELGLRILALHRENEQLMLRNGLVPVSHVSSIGSKSARHAAGVYQRQAGVRVALNAD
;
A
#
# COMPACT_ATOMS: atom_id res chain seq x y z
N MET A 1 14.63 11.23 26.27
CA MET A 1 13.99 9.92 26.06
C MET A 1 14.70 9.30 24.88
N GLU A 2 15.68 8.41 25.13
CA GLU A 2 16.45 7.79 24.05
C GLU A 2 15.53 6.82 23.30
N PHE A 3 15.48 6.95 21.97
CA PHE A 3 14.78 5.97 21.14
C PHE A 3 15.49 4.63 21.28
N PRO A 4 14.77 3.52 21.55
CA PRO A 4 15.31 2.21 21.27
C PRO A 4 15.76 2.22 19.81
N HIS A 5 17.04 1.93 19.56
CA HIS A 5 17.64 1.97 18.22
C HIS A 5 16.78 1.22 17.18
N GLU A 6 16.13 0.15 17.61
CA GLU A 6 15.20 -0.66 16.83
C GLU A 6 13.94 0.10 16.36
N LEU A 7 13.34 0.94 17.21
CA LEU A 7 12.16 1.74 16.84
C LEU A 7 12.53 2.87 15.89
N SER A 8 13.72 3.49 16.08
CA SER A 8 14.23 4.48 15.14
C SER A 8 14.48 3.86 13.77
N LEU A 9 15.10 2.68 13.72
CA LEU A 9 15.33 1.95 12.48
C LEU A 9 14.02 1.60 11.77
N LEU A 10 13.03 1.11 12.51
CA LEU A 10 11.72 0.79 11.95
C LEU A 10 11.02 2.04 11.39
N ARG A 11 11.11 3.18 12.07
CA ARG A 11 10.58 4.46 11.58
C ARG A 11 11.20 4.84 10.24
N THR A 12 12.52 4.80 10.12
CA THR A 12 13.22 5.07 8.84
C THR A 12 12.78 4.12 7.73
N GLN A 13 12.57 2.84 8.04
CA GLN A 13 12.09 1.86 7.06
C GLN A 13 10.63 2.12 6.64
N MET A 14 9.79 2.57 7.57
CA MET A 14 8.41 2.98 7.27
C MET A 14 8.38 4.24 6.40
N GLU A 15 9.27 5.19 6.62
CA GLU A 15 9.42 6.40 5.79
C GLU A 15 9.88 6.01 4.37
N ALA A 16 10.88 5.15 4.24
CA ALA A 16 11.34 4.64 2.94
C ALA A 16 10.23 3.88 2.18
N HIS A 17 9.40 3.11 2.90
CA HIS A 17 8.26 2.45 2.27
C HIS A 17 7.16 3.44 1.85
N HIS A 18 6.90 4.47 2.66
CA HIS A 18 5.98 5.55 2.30
C HIS A 18 6.42 6.28 1.03
N GLU A 19 7.71 6.56 0.91
CA GLU A 19 8.31 7.15 -0.28
C GLU A 19 8.16 6.23 -1.51
N ALA A 20 8.45 4.94 -1.37
CA ALA A 20 8.24 3.95 -2.44
C ALA A 20 6.77 3.86 -2.88
N CYS A 21 5.81 3.93 -1.94
CA CYS A 21 4.39 4.03 -2.26
C CYS A 21 4.06 5.34 -2.99
N SER A 22 4.68 6.46 -2.61
CA SER A 22 4.46 7.75 -3.26
C SER A 22 4.98 7.74 -4.71
N GLU A 23 6.16 7.15 -4.95
CA GLU A 23 6.68 6.92 -6.31
C GLU A 23 5.73 6.04 -7.14
N ALA A 24 5.20 4.97 -6.53
CA ALA A 24 4.24 4.09 -7.19
C ALA A 24 2.95 4.82 -7.57
N TRP A 25 2.43 5.66 -6.68
CA TRP A 25 1.26 6.49 -6.95
C TRP A 25 1.51 7.44 -8.13
N MET A 26 2.67 8.10 -8.17
CA MET A 26 3.03 9.01 -9.27
C MET A 26 3.11 8.26 -10.61
N LEU A 27 3.74 7.08 -10.64
CA LEU A 27 3.85 6.27 -11.85
C LEU A 27 2.47 5.81 -12.37
N LEU A 28 1.60 5.32 -11.48
CA LEU A 28 0.25 4.88 -11.87
C LEU A 28 -0.65 6.05 -12.26
N SER A 29 -0.47 7.23 -11.66
CA SER A 29 -1.21 8.45 -12.03
C SER A 29 -0.79 8.93 -13.41
N GLU A 30 0.51 8.89 -13.72
CA GLU A 30 1.04 9.17 -15.06
C GLU A 30 0.46 8.19 -16.09
N GLN A 31 0.39 6.90 -15.76
CA GLN A 31 -0.24 5.89 -16.62
C GLN A 31 -1.71 6.20 -16.89
N ASN A 32 -2.46 6.52 -15.84
CA ASN A 32 -3.88 6.83 -15.91
C ASN A 32 -4.12 8.02 -16.85
N ALA A 33 -3.42 9.13 -16.61
CA ALA A 33 -3.54 10.34 -17.42
C ALA A 33 -3.25 10.06 -18.91
N ARG A 34 -2.20 9.28 -19.19
CA ARG A 34 -1.84 8.91 -20.56
C ARG A 34 -2.76 7.87 -21.19
N LEU A 35 -3.45 7.04 -20.40
CA LEU A 35 -4.47 6.10 -20.89
C LEU A 35 -5.78 6.81 -21.23
N GLN A 36 -6.08 7.91 -20.53
CA GLN A 36 -7.25 8.75 -20.81
C GLN A 36 -7.03 9.64 -22.04
N GLN A 37 -5.80 10.07 -22.28
CA GLN A 37 -5.43 10.73 -23.53
C GLN A 37 -5.26 9.63 -24.61
N GLU A 38 -5.84 9.77 -25.79
CA GLU A 38 -5.68 8.83 -26.92
C GLU A 38 -4.25 8.89 -27.53
N GLY A 39 -3.22 8.95 -26.68
CA GLY A 39 -1.83 9.12 -27.04
C GLY A 39 -1.07 7.79 -27.14
N THR A 40 -0.06 7.77 -27.99
CA THR A 40 0.89 6.65 -28.10
C THR A 40 1.78 6.58 -26.86
N LEU A 41 1.49 5.63 -25.96
CA LEU A 41 2.35 5.32 -24.83
C LEU A 41 3.51 4.43 -25.29
N ASN A 42 4.75 4.78 -24.92
CA ASN A 42 5.84 3.80 -24.97
C ASN A 42 5.65 2.82 -23.81
N TRP A 43 4.91 1.74 -24.08
CA TRP A 43 4.60 0.71 -23.09
C TRP A 43 5.83 -0.01 -22.56
N GLY A 44 6.90 -0.14 -23.36
CA GLY A 44 8.14 -0.79 -22.94
C GLY A 44 8.80 -0.09 -21.77
N SER A 45 9.02 1.24 -21.89
CA SER A 45 9.63 2.02 -20.81
C SER A 45 8.74 2.10 -19.56
N PHE A 46 7.42 2.04 -19.72
CA PHE A 46 6.48 2.00 -18.61
C PHE A 46 6.56 0.68 -17.84
N VAL A 47 6.59 -0.46 -18.53
CA VAL A 47 6.72 -1.79 -17.92
C VAL A 47 8.02 -1.90 -17.12
N ASP A 48 9.13 -1.37 -17.63
CA ASP A 48 10.41 -1.40 -16.92
C ASP A 48 10.39 -0.54 -15.64
N ARG A 49 9.80 0.66 -15.71
CA ARG A 49 9.58 1.50 -14.51
C ARG A 49 8.68 0.79 -13.49
N GLN A 50 7.64 0.10 -13.94
CA GLN A 50 6.73 -0.66 -13.07
C GLN A 50 7.42 -1.84 -12.39
N LYS A 51 8.28 -2.58 -13.11
CA LYS A 51 9.10 -3.66 -12.52
C LYS A 51 10.04 -3.13 -11.44
N LYS A 52 10.72 -2.01 -11.71
CA LYS A 52 11.61 -1.36 -10.73
C LYS A 52 10.84 -0.94 -9.48
N MET A 53 9.69 -0.30 -9.68
CA MET A 53 8.78 0.12 -8.59
C MET A 53 8.33 -1.08 -7.74
N LEU A 54 7.91 -2.20 -8.36
CA LEU A 54 7.54 -3.42 -7.63
C LEU A 54 8.70 -3.98 -6.80
N ALA A 55 9.93 -3.95 -7.33
CA ALA A 55 11.11 -4.40 -6.60
C ALA A 55 11.43 -3.49 -5.40
N GLN A 56 11.29 -2.17 -5.54
CA GLN A 56 11.46 -1.20 -4.45
C GLN A 56 10.41 -1.39 -3.35
N LEU A 57 9.13 -1.57 -3.72
CA LEU A 57 8.05 -1.87 -2.77
C LEU A 57 8.29 -3.20 -2.05
N GLY A 58 8.74 -4.24 -2.77
CA GLY A 58 9.07 -5.53 -2.19
C GLY A 58 10.20 -5.44 -1.17
N THR A 59 11.27 -4.71 -1.50
CA THR A 59 12.45 -4.54 -0.64
C THR A 59 12.09 -3.76 0.64
N SER A 60 11.43 -2.62 0.50
CA SER A 60 11.05 -1.78 1.65
C SER A 60 10.07 -2.50 2.59
N LEU A 61 9.10 -3.25 2.03
CA LEU A 61 8.18 -4.04 2.84
C LEU A 61 8.89 -5.20 3.57
N ALA A 62 9.88 -5.83 2.94
CA ALA A 62 10.68 -6.88 3.57
C ALA A 62 11.47 -6.34 4.76
N GLN A 63 12.05 -5.14 4.64
CA GLN A 63 12.78 -4.47 5.73
C GLN A 63 11.88 -4.18 6.93
N ILE A 64 10.68 -3.62 6.70
CA ILE A 64 9.69 -3.40 7.77
C ILE A 64 9.33 -4.73 8.45
N ARG A 65 9.07 -5.79 7.66
CA ARG A 65 8.71 -7.10 8.21
C ARG A 65 9.80 -7.70 9.09
N ALA A 66 11.07 -7.47 8.76
CA ALA A 66 12.19 -7.95 9.55
C ALA A 66 12.31 -7.24 10.91
N ASN A 67 11.93 -5.97 11.01
CA ASN A 67 12.17 -5.13 12.20
C ASN A 67 10.90 -4.74 12.98
N ARG A 68 9.71 -5.13 12.52
CA ARG A 68 8.43 -4.77 13.16
C ARG A 68 8.20 -5.39 14.55
N THR A 69 8.98 -6.40 14.94
CA THR A 69 8.73 -7.17 16.18
C THR A 69 8.74 -6.29 17.41
N SER A 70 9.68 -5.36 17.49
CA SER A 70 9.79 -4.39 18.59
C SER A 70 8.58 -3.47 18.70
N TRP A 71 8.00 -3.06 17.57
CA TRP A 71 6.76 -2.29 17.57
C TRP A 71 5.53 -3.13 17.94
N LEU A 72 5.48 -4.39 17.47
CA LEU A 72 4.34 -5.27 17.77
C LEU A 72 4.27 -5.66 19.25
N SER A 73 5.41 -5.79 19.93
CA SER A 73 5.47 -6.13 21.36
C SER A 73 5.03 -4.99 22.29
N LEU A 74 4.99 -3.73 21.81
CA LEU A 74 4.51 -2.60 22.60
C LEU A 74 3.01 -2.74 22.94
N SER A 75 2.64 -2.34 24.16
CA SER A 75 1.26 -2.17 24.58
C SER A 75 0.56 -1.05 23.78
N ALA A 76 -0.76 -0.96 23.88
CA ALA A 76 -1.52 0.12 23.25
C ALA A 76 -1.08 1.50 23.78
N ASP A 77 -0.91 1.62 25.10
CA ASP A 77 -0.49 2.87 25.75
C ASP A 77 0.91 3.29 25.30
N ALA A 78 1.87 2.35 25.24
CA ALA A 78 3.22 2.61 24.75
C ALA A 78 3.24 3.00 23.25
N LYS A 79 2.31 2.48 22.44
CA LYS A 79 2.17 2.93 21.03
C LYS A 79 1.60 4.34 20.94
N MET A 80 0.72 4.74 21.87
CA MET A 80 0.17 6.10 21.91
C MET A 80 1.22 7.16 22.24
N GLU A 81 2.32 6.78 22.90
CA GLU A 81 3.50 7.65 23.08
C GLU A 81 4.26 7.92 21.77
N HIS A 82 3.88 7.25 20.67
CA HIS A 82 4.50 7.39 19.36
C HIS A 82 3.48 7.78 18.26
N PRO A 83 2.83 8.95 18.37
CA PRO A 83 1.80 9.38 17.43
C PRO A 83 2.32 9.55 16.00
N ASP A 84 3.59 9.91 15.82
CA ASP A 84 4.20 10.05 14.50
C ASP A 84 4.27 8.72 13.73
N MET A 85 4.63 7.62 14.42
CA MET A 85 4.65 6.29 13.81
C MET A 85 3.24 5.80 13.47
N LEU A 86 2.26 6.06 14.34
CA LEU A 86 0.85 5.75 14.06
C LEU A 86 0.33 6.53 12.84
N SER A 87 0.62 7.83 12.78
CA SER A 87 0.27 8.70 11.68
C SER A 87 0.92 8.27 10.36
N LEU A 88 2.21 7.90 10.40
CA LEU A 88 2.93 7.38 9.23
C LEU A 88 2.32 6.06 8.75
N LEU A 89 2.01 5.13 9.67
CA LEU A 89 1.38 3.86 9.31
C LEU A 89 0.03 4.08 8.63
N ALA A 90 -0.82 4.94 9.21
CA ALA A 90 -2.14 5.25 8.66
C ALA A 90 -2.04 5.86 7.26
N ARG A 91 -1.17 6.87 7.07
CA ARG A 91 -0.94 7.51 5.77
C ARG A 91 -0.43 6.54 4.72
N THR A 92 0.51 5.66 5.08
CA THR A 92 1.05 4.64 4.16
C THR A 92 0.01 3.58 3.80
N GLN A 93 -0.84 3.16 4.75
CA GLN A 93 -1.95 2.24 4.47
C GLN A 93 -2.99 2.87 3.54
N GLU A 94 -3.38 4.12 3.81
CA GLU A 94 -4.30 4.87 2.96
C GLU A 94 -3.75 4.99 1.52
N LEU A 95 -2.47 5.36 1.40
CA LEU A 95 -1.81 5.46 0.10
C LEU A 95 -1.77 4.10 -0.62
N GLY A 96 -1.48 3.01 0.09
CA GLY A 96 -1.53 1.66 -0.45
C GLY A 96 -2.91 1.27 -1.01
N LEU A 97 -4.00 1.65 -0.32
CA LEU A 97 -5.36 1.44 -0.81
C LEU A 97 -5.66 2.26 -2.06
N ARG A 98 -5.22 3.52 -2.09
CA ARG A 98 -5.38 4.40 -3.27
C ARG A 98 -4.63 3.84 -4.49
N ILE A 99 -3.40 3.37 -4.31
CA ILE A 99 -2.60 2.70 -5.36
C ILE A 99 -3.35 1.49 -5.94
N LEU A 100 -3.94 0.64 -5.09
CA LEU A 100 -4.70 -0.52 -5.55
C LEU A 100 -5.96 -0.14 -6.34
N ALA A 101 -6.66 0.92 -5.92
CA ALA A 101 -7.81 1.43 -6.65
C ALA A 101 -7.41 1.98 -8.03
N LEU A 102 -6.36 2.81 -8.06
CA LEU A 102 -5.86 3.40 -9.30
C LEU A 102 -5.31 2.34 -10.27
N HIS A 103 -4.66 1.30 -9.74
CA HIS A 103 -4.19 0.19 -10.56
C HIS A 103 -5.35 -0.52 -11.28
N ARG A 104 -6.46 -0.78 -10.58
CA ARG A 104 -7.67 -1.38 -11.18
C ARG A 104 -8.30 -0.47 -12.23
N GLU A 105 -8.31 0.84 -12.00
CA GLU A 105 -8.79 1.81 -12.97
C GLU A 105 -7.93 1.78 -14.24
N ASN A 106 -6.61 1.72 -14.10
CA ASN A 106 -5.69 1.61 -15.22
C ASN A 106 -5.90 0.30 -15.99
N GLU A 107 -6.07 -0.84 -15.31
CA GLU A 107 -6.41 -2.11 -15.96
C GLU A 107 -7.72 -1.99 -16.77
N GLN A 108 -8.74 -1.33 -16.23
CA GLN A 108 -10.01 -1.10 -16.95
C GLN A 108 -9.82 -0.20 -18.18
N LEU A 109 -9.05 0.88 -18.07
CA LEU A 109 -8.74 1.76 -19.21
C LEU A 109 -7.94 1.02 -20.29
N MET A 110 -6.95 0.22 -19.90
CA MET A 110 -6.19 -0.61 -20.84
C MET A 110 -7.11 -1.57 -21.61
N LEU A 111 -8.09 -2.18 -20.94
CA LEU A 111 -9.07 -3.06 -21.59
C LEU A 111 -9.97 -2.30 -22.56
N ARG A 112 -10.48 -1.12 -22.15
CA ARG A 112 -11.31 -0.28 -23.00
C ARG A 112 -10.58 0.19 -24.26
N ASN A 113 -9.27 0.43 -24.15
CA ASN A 113 -8.41 0.84 -25.24
C ASN A 113 -7.87 -0.35 -26.06
N GLY A 114 -8.27 -1.59 -25.76
CA GLY A 114 -7.84 -2.79 -26.49
C GLY A 114 -6.36 -3.16 -26.31
N LEU A 115 -5.71 -2.63 -25.27
CA LEU A 115 -4.28 -2.80 -25.01
C LEU A 115 -3.95 -4.09 -24.24
N VAL A 116 -4.96 -4.81 -23.76
CA VAL A 116 -4.82 -6.09 -23.04
C VAL A 116 -5.87 -7.07 -23.55
N PRO A 117 -5.50 -8.31 -23.91
CA PRO A 117 -6.48 -9.34 -24.22
C PRO A 117 -7.30 -9.66 -22.95
N VAL A 118 -8.62 -9.78 -23.10
CA VAL A 118 -9.57 -10.02 -21.98
C VAL A 118 -9.20 -11.24 -21.12
N SER A 119 -8.45 -12.19 -21.66
CA SER A 119 -7.91 -13.37 -20.95
C SER A 119 -6.81 -13.08 -19.92
N HIS A 120 -6.16 -11.91 -19.97
CA HIS A 120 -5.07 -11.51 -19.07
C HIS A 120 -5.53 -10.58 -17.93
N VAL A 121 -6.83 -10.31 -17.82
CA VAL A 121 -7.38 -9.53 -16.71
C VAL A 121 -7.35 -10.37 -15.45
N SER A 122 -6.59 -9.90 -14.47
CA SER A 122 -6.55 -10.47 -13.13
C SER A 122 -7.96 -10.60 -12.55
N SER A 123 -8.52 -11.82 -12.45
CA SER A 123 -9.77 -12.11 -11.72
C SER A 123 -9.59 -12.02 -10.19
N ILE A 124 -8.83 -11.03 -9.73
CA ILE A 124 -8.47 -10.81 -8.32
C ILE A 124 -9.51 -9.92 -7.60
N GLY A 125 -10.54 -9.45 -8.32
CA GLY A 125 -11.56 -8.53 -7.81
C GLY A 125 -12.55 -9.11 -6.79
N SER A 126 -12.80 -10.42 -6.73
CA SER A 126 -13.86 -10.95 -5.84
C SER A 126 -13.38 -11.33 -4.43
N LYS A 127 -12.08 -11.63 -4.25
CA LYS A 127 -11.56 -12.17 -2.98
C LYS A 127 -10.92 -11.11 -2.08
N SER A 128 -10.26 -10.09 -2.63
CA SER A 128 -9.47 -9.11 -1.85
C SER A 128 -10.34 -8.11 -1.08
N ALA A 129 -11.44 -7.62 -1.65
CA ALA A 129 -12.32 -6.64 -1.00
C ALA A 129 -13.09 -7.25 0.18
N ARG A 130 -13.59 -8.49 0.04
CA ARG A 130 -14.20 -9.24 1.15
C ARG A 130 -13.19 -9.56 2.26
N HIS A 131 -11.95 -9.87 1.90
CA HIS A 131 -10.92 -10.15 2.90
C HIS A 131 -10.54 -8.89 3.68
N ALA A 132 -10.35 -7.74 3.01
CA ALA A 132 -10.13 -6.45 3.67
C ALA A 132 -11.34 -6.04 4.54
N ALA A 133 -12.56 -6.18 4.04
CA ALA A 133 -13.79 -5.93 4.81
C ALA A 133 -13.89 -6.85 6.06
N GLY A 134 -13.52 -8.12 5.93
CA GLY A 134 -13.48 -9.07 7.06
C GLY A 134 -12.37 -8.79 8.07
N VAL A 135 -11.29 -8.10 7.67
CA VAL A 135 -10.26 -7.61 8.61
C VAL A 135 -10.77 -6.38 9.36
N TYR A 136 -11.39 -5.41 8.67
CA TYR A 136 -12.00 -4.24 9.30
C TYR A 136 -13.16 -4.61 10.24
N GLN A 137 -14.02 -5.56 9.86
CA GLN A 137 -15.10 -6.04 10.73
C GLN A 137 -14.58 -6.74 11.98
N ARG A 138 -13.46 -7.47 11.89
CA ARG A 138 -12.83 -8.09 13.07
C ARG A 138 -12.18 -7.05 13.98
N GLN A 139 -11.60 -5.99 13.43
CA GLN A 139 -11.06 -4.89 14.23
C GLN A 139 -12.15 -3.99 14.83
N ALA A 140 -13.29 -3.83 14.15
CA ALA A 140 -14.45 -3.08 14.66
C ALA A 140 -15.25 -3.87 15.72
N GLY A 141 -15.38 -5.20 15.56
CA GLY A 141 -16.07 -6.08 16.51
C GLY A 141 -15.37 -6.22 17.87
N VAL A 142 -14.04 -6.02 17.92
CA VAL A 142 -13.26 -6.03 19.17
C VAL A 142 -13.54 -4.79 20.05
N ARG A 143 -14.08 -3.69 19.49
CA ARG A 143 -14.46 -2.49 20.27
C ARG A 143 -15.84 -2.57 20.93
N VAL A 144 -16.71 -3.49 20.52
CA VAL A 144 -18.08 -3.61 21.09
C VAL A 144 -18.12 -4.58 22.28
N ALA A 145 -17.19 -5.53 22.36
CA ALA A 145 -17.14 -6.52 23.43
C ALA A 145 -16.47 -6.04 24.74
N LEU A 146 -16.07 -4.77 24.84
CA LEU A 146 -15.43 -4.20 26.04
C LEU A 146 -16.32 -3.20 26.82
N ASN A 147 -17.59 -3.03 26.43
CA ASN A 147 -18.55 -2.14 27.11
C ASN A 147 -19.88 -2.84 27.44
N ALA A 148 -19.83 -4.13 27.74
CA ALA A 148 -20.97 -4.87 28.25
C ALA A 148 -20.51 -5.71 29.45
N ASP A 149 -20.26 -5.01 30.57
CA ASP A 149 -20.47 -5.45 31.94
C ASP A 149 -20.59 -4.21 32.84
#